data_AF-A0A2V6QDP8-F1
#
_entry.id   AF-A0A2V6QDP8-F1
#
_cell.length_a   1.000
_cell.length_b   1.000
_cell.length_c   1.000
_cell.angle_alpha   90.00
_cell.angle_beta   90.00
_cell.angle_gamma   90.00
#
_symmetry.space_group_name_H-M   'P 1'
#
loop_
_entity.id
_entity.type
_entity.pdbx_description
1 polymer ?
#
loop_
_entity_poly.entity_id
_entity_poly.type
_entity_poly.pdbx_seq_one_letter_code
_entity_poly.pdbx_strand_id
1 'polypeptide(L)'
;MLLLVAALAATGVAQAQPGSELTVDEVVARALADSPDLRATRAEIDAAVGRLQQAGLRPNPMLELGGQKALSPDNNVTIGLTVPLDLNGRKEGRVAVAERELQMKRAQVR
;
A
#
# COMPACT_ATOMS: atom_id res chain seq x y z
N MET A 1 35.96 29.53 24.57
CA MET A 1 35.46 28.52 25.52
C MET A 1 35.52 27.17 24.84
N LEU A 2 36.45 26.34 25.32
CA LEU A 2 36.69 24.95 24.91
C LEU A 2 35.50 24.11 25.35
N LEU A 3 35.00 23.19 24.52
CA LEU A 3 34.36 21.96 25.02
C LEU A 3 34.54 20.82 24.00
N LEU A 4 35.47 19.95 24.39
CA LEU A 4 35.79 18.63 23.86
C LEU A 4 34.58 17.70 24.13
N VAL A 5 34.14 16.90 23.16
CA VAL A 5 33.32 15.71 23.45
C VAL A 5 34.04 14.49 22.91
N ALA A 6 34.40 13.62 23.85
CA ALA A 6 35.25 12.46 23.68
C ALA A 6 34.57 11.34 22.90
N ALA A 7 35.35 10.72 22.01
CA ALA A 7 35.04 9.43 21.41
C ALA A 7 35.09 8.33 22.47
N LEU A 8 34.04 7.50 22.53
CA LEU A 8 34.09 6.20 23.18
C LEU A 8 33.68 5.14 22.16
N ALA A 9 34.69 4.57 21.50
CA ALA A 9 34.52 3.38 20.68
C ALA A 9 34.16 2.22 21.62
N ALA A 10 32.91 1.79 21.59
CA ALA A 10 32.50 0.54 22.22
C ALA A 10 32.99 -0.62 21.35
N THR A 11 34.16 -1.16 21.69
CA THR A 11 34.59 -2.48 21.21
C THR A 11 33.66 -3.52 21.82
N GLY A 12 32.60 -3.87 21.10
CA GLY A 12 31.76 -5.02 21.41
C GLY A 12 32.57 -6.29 21.24
N VAL A 13 32.97 -6.91 22.34
CA VAL A 13 33.52 -8.27 22.36
C VAL A 13 32.40 -9.20 21.92
N ALA A 14 32.53 -9.82 20.74
CA ALA A 14 31.60 -10.85 20.30
C ALA A 14 31.79 -12.06 21.23
N GLN A 15 30.87 -12.25 22.17
CA GLN A 15 30.79 -13.49 22.92
C GLN A 15 30.28 -14.56 21.95
N ALA A 16 31.06 -15.63 21.80
CA ALA A 16 30.58 -16.83 21.13
C ALA A 16 29.56 -17.50 22.06
N GLN A 17 28.27 -17.36 21.74
CA GLN A 17 27.22 -18.12 22.39
C GLN A 17 27.54 -19.62 22.21
N PRO A 18 27.54 -20.44 23.29
CA PRO A 18 27.66 -21.87 23.15
C PRO A 18 26.54 -22.35 22.23
N GLY A 19 26.93 -22.89 21.07
CA GLY A 19 25.99 -23.30 20.03
C GLY A 19 25.11 -24.41 20.58
N SER A 20 23.86 -24.08 20.89
CA SER A 20 22.78 -25.05 20.80
C SER A 20 22.87 -25.61 19.39
N GLU A 21 23.02 -26.93 19.25
CA GLU A 21 23.06 -27.59 17.95
C GLU A 21 21.76 -27.25 17.21
N LEU A 22 21.83 -26.26 16.31
CA LEU A 22 20.69 -25.83 15.51
C LEU A 22 20.45 -26.92 14.48
N THR A 23 19.29 -27.54 14.54
CA THR A 23 18.86 -28.49 13.52
C THR A 23 18.57 -27.76 12.21
N VAL A 24 18.72 -28.45 11.08
CA VAL A 24 18.40 -27.89 9.76
C VAL A 24 16.95 -27.39 9.72
N ASP A 25 16.03 -28.13 10.34
CA ASP A 25 14.61 -27.78 10.39
C ASP A 25 14.37 -26.47 11.17
N GLU A 26 15.07 -26.23 12.27
CA GLU A 26 14.96 -24.99 13.04
C GLU A 26 15.47 -23.78 12.25
N VAL A 27 16.57 -23.95 11.52
CA VAL A 27 17.13 -22.89 10.66
C VAL A 27 16.19 -22.59 9.50
N VAL A 28 15.62 -23.61 8.87
CA VAL A 28 14.63 -23.45 7.79
C VAL A 28 13.36 -22.79 8.30
N ALA A 29 12.83 -23.23 9.45
CA ALA A 29 11.63 -22.64 10.05
C ALA A 29 11.83 -21.16 10.39
N ARG A 30 12.98 -20.80 10.96
CA ARG A 30 13.33 -19.41 11.24
C ARG A 30 13.53 -18.59 9.96
N ALA A 31 14.19 -19.15 8.94
CA ALA A 31 14.35 -18.49 7.65
C ALA A 31 13.00 -18.21 6.96
N LEU A 32 12.06 -19.15 6.99
CA LEU A 32 10.72 -18.98 6.43
C LEU A 32 9.87 -17.99 7.24
N ALA A 33 10.05 -17.94 8.56
CA ALA A 33 9.34 -16.99 9.42
C ALA A 33 9.81 -15.55 9.19
N ASP A 34 11.13 -15.34 9.07
CA ASP A 34 11.75 -14.01 9.03
C ASP A 34 12.19 -13.56 7.63
N SER A 35 11.90 -14.33 6.57
CA SER A 35 12.30 -14.02 5.20
C SER A 35 11.71 -12.67 4.72
N PRO A 36 12.57 -11.69 4.37
CA PRO A 36 12.12 -10.42 3.79
C PRO A 36 11.38 -10.59 2.47
N ASP A 37 11.77 -11.60 1.67
CA ASP A 37 11.16 -11.89 0.37
C ASP A 37 9.71 -12.38 0.54
N LEU A 38 9.48 -13.34 1.44
CA LEU A 38 8.13 -13.81 1.75
C LEU A 38 7.24 -12.70 2.34
N ARG A 39 7.82 -11.80 3.15
CA ARG A 39 7.11 -10.61 3.65
C ARG A 39 6.72 -9.67 2.51
N ALA A 40 7.62 -9.44 1.54
CA ALA A 40 7.33 -8.63 0.37
C ALA A 40 6.19 -9.23 -0.46
N THR A 41 6.23 -10.54 -0.74
CA THR A 41 5.17 -11.20 -1.52
C THR A 41 3.81 -11.15 -0.82
N ARG A 42 3.78 -11.30 0.52
CA ARG A 42 2.54 -11.14 1.30
C ARG A 42 1.99 -9.72 1.20
N ALA A 43 2.85 -8.70 1.31
CA ALA A 43 2.44 -7.30 1.15
C ALA A 43 1.88 -7.02 -0.25
N GLU A 44 2.41 -7.66 -1.30
CA GLU A 44 1.86 -7.55 -2.65
C GLU A 44 0.46 -8.16 -2.77
N ILE A 45 0.20 -9.28 -2.08
CA ILE A 45 -1.14 -9.88 -1.99
C ILE A 45 -2.09 -8.92 -1.29
N ASP A 46 -1.69 -8.35 -0.15
CA ASP A 46 -2.52 -7.39 0.59
C ASP A 46 -2.85 -6.15 -0.26
N ALA A 47 -1.86 -5.64 -1.01
CA ALA A 47 -2.08 -4.56 -1.96
C ALA A 47 -3.07 -4.96 -3.07
N ALA A 48 -3.00 -6.19 -3.58
CA ALA A 48 -3.94 -6.70 -4.58
C ALA A 48 -5.36 -6.83 -4.03
N VAL A 49 -5.51 -7.25 -2.76
CA VAL A 49 -6.81 -7.24 -2.06
C VAL A 49 -7.36 -5.82 -1.95
N GLY A 50 -6.50 -4.85 -1.61
CA GLY A 50 -6.87 -3.42 -1.60
C GLY A 50 -7.36 -2.93 -2.96
N ARG A 51 -6.66 -3.29 -4.05
CA ARG A 51 -7.08 -2.97 -5.43
C ARG A 51 -8.44 -3.58 -5.79
N LEU A 52 -8.68 -4.84 -5.39
CA LEU A 52 -9.98 -5.49 -5.59
C LEU A 52 -11.11 -4.74 -4.90
N GLN A 53 -10.90 -4.31 -3.65
CA GLN A 53 -11.89 -3.50 -2.93
C GLN A 53 -12.15 -2.17 -3.64
N GLN A 54 -11.09 -1.47 -4.06
CA GLN A 54 -11.21 -0.21 -4.79
C GLN A 54 -11.95 -0.37 -6.14
N ALA A 55 -11.69 -1.45 -6.87
CA ALA A 55 -12.35 -1.73 -8.15
C ALA A 55 -13.87 -1.88 -8.02
N GLY A 56 -14.34 -2.38 -6.87
CA GLY A 56 -15.76 -2.55 -6.56
C GLY A 56 -16.50 -1.27 -6.14
N LEU A 57 -15.79 -0.18 -5.86
CA LEU A 57 -16.41 1.08 -5.45
C LEU A 57 -17.17 1.74 -6.61
N ARG A 58 -18.28 2.39 -6.26
CA ARG A 58 -19.05 3.20 -7.21
C ARG A 58 -18.34 4.54 -7.44
N PRO A 59 -18.50 5.14 -8.63
CA PRO A 59 -18.02 6.50 -8.87
C PRO A 59 -18.64 7.48 -7.88
N ASN A 60 -17.82 8.38 -7.32
CA ASN A 60 -18.30 9.39 -6.39
C ASN A 60 -18.95 10.56 -7.15
N PRO A 61 -20.14 11.03 -6.74
CA PRO A 61 -20.71 12.25 -7.28
C PRO A 61 -19.91 13.48 -6.84
N MET A 62 -19.96 14.54 -7.64
CA MET A 62 -19.25 15.80 -7.35
C MET A 62 -20.22 16.97 -7.39
N LEU A 63 -20.16 17.81 -6.35
CA LEU A 63 -20.86 19.08 -6.27
C LEU A 63 -19.85 20.19 -6.50
N GLU A 64 -20.17 21.09 -7.43
CA GLU A 64 -19.34 22.22 -7.79
C GLU A 64 -20.11 23.51 -7.51
N LEU A 65 -19.46 24.44 -6.82
CA LEU A 65 -19.96 25.79 -6.59
C LEU A 65 -18.92 26.75 -7.15
N GLY A 66 -19.34 27.60 -8.08
CA GLY A 66 -18.50 28.61 -8.69
C GLY A 66 -19.20 29.95 -8.72
N GLY A 67 -18.43 31.02 -8.82
CA GLY A 67 -18.97 32.35 -9.06
C GLY A 67 -18.00 33.17 -9.89
N GLN A 68 -18.53 34.00 -10.77
CA GLN A 68 -17.73 34.92 -11.57
C GLN A 68 -18.24 36.33 -11.35
N LYS A 69 -17.31 37.23 -11.02
CA LYS A 69 -17.56 38.66 -10.91
C LYS A 69 -16.92 39.36 -12.10
N ALA A 70 -17.74 40.01 -12.93
CA ALA A 70 -17.23 40.85 -14.00
C ALA A 70 -16.81 42.23 -13.46
N LEU A 71 -16.03 42.99 -14.24
CA LEU A 71 -15.81 44.43 -13.99
C LEU A 71 -17.09 45.23 -14.22
N SER A 72 -17.98 44.72 -15.07
CA SER A 72 -19.37 45.16 -15.21
C SER A 72 -20.22 44.70 -14.01
N PRO A 73 -21.39 45.30 -13.74
CA PRO A 73 -22.26 44.92 -12.61
C PRO A 73 -22.81 43.48 -12.66
N ASP A 74 -22.56 42.72 -13.72
CA ASP A 74 -22.92 41.31 -13.82
C ASP A 74 -22.06 40.43 -12.91
N ASN A 75 -22.76 39.71 -12.03
CA ASN A 75 -22.19 38.68 -11.18
C ASN A 75 -22.99 37.40 -11.41
N ASN A 76 -22.29 36.28 -11.52
CA ASN A 76 -22.90 34.96 -11.68
C ASN A 76 -22.46 34.06 -10.51
N VAL A 77 -23.38 33.24 -10.01
CA VAL A 77 -23.11 32.11 -9.12
C VAL A 77 -23.70 30.86 -9.78
N THR A 78 -22.85 29.84 -9.98
CA THR A 78 -23.20 28.58 -10.60
C THR A 78 -23.09 27.45 -9.59
N ILE A 79 -24.13 26.60 -9.53
CA ILE A 79 -24.12 25.35 -8.77
C ILE A 79 -24.25 24.20 -9.78
N GLY A 80 -23.30 23.27 -9.76
CA GLY A 80 -23.26 22.10 -10.64
C GLY A 80 -23.23 20.80 -9.85
N LEU A 81 -23.94 19.78 -10.33
CA LEU A 81 -23.88 18.42 -9.78
C LEU A 81 -23.51 17.45 -10.90
N THR A 82 -22.43 16.72 -10.71
CA THR A 82 -21.94 15.70 -11.64
C THR A 82 -22.10 14.32 -11.00
N VAL A 83 -22.91 13.46 -11.61
CA VAL A 83 -23.10 12.06 -11.18
C VAL A 83 -22.59 11.13 -12.28
N PRO A 84 -21.43 10.45 -12.07
CA PRO A 84 -20.93 9.51 -13.06
C PRO A 84 -21.80 8.26 -13.10
N LEU A 85 -22.26 7.89 -14.29
CA LEU A 85 -23.03 6.66 -14.50
C LEU A 85 -22.10 5.51 -14.89
N ASP A 86 -22.17 4.40 -14.16
CA ASP A 86 -21.46 3.18 -14.52
C ASP A 86 -22.26 2.41 -15.58
N LEU A 87 -21.99 2.72 -16.85
CA LEU A 87 -22.66 2.13 -17.99
C LEU A 87 -21.95 0.85 -18.45
N ASN A 88 -22.71 -0.08 -19.03
CA ASN A 88 -22.19 -1.29 -19.69
C ASN A 88 -21.33 -2.19 -18.77
N GLY A 89 -21.66 -2.26 -17.48
CA GLY A 89 -20.99 -3.14 -16.53
C GLY A 89 -19.49 -2.87 -16.36
N ARG A 90 -19.03 -1.62 -16.51
CA ARG A 90 -17.60 -1.28 -16.35
C ARG A 90 -17.09 -1.64 -14.96
N LYS A 91 -17.93 -1.51 -13.93
CA LYS A 91 -17.61 -2.00 -12.58
C LYS A 91 -17.27 -3.48 -12.58
N GLU A 92 -18.14 -4.32 -13.14
CA GLU A 92 -17.95 -5.77 -13.19
C GLU A 92 -16.66 -6.11 -13.95
N GLY A 93 -16.35 -5.37 -15.02
CA GLY A 93 -15.07 -5.48 -15.73
C GLY A 93 -13.87 -5.14 -14.86
N ARG A 94 -13.89 -4.02 -14.11
CA ARG A 94 -12.80 -3.63 -13.19
C ARG A 94 -12.59 -4.69 -12.09
N VAL A 95 -13.69 -5.18 -11.52
CA VAL A 95 -13.66 -6.23 -10.49
C VAL A 95 -13.06 -7.51 -11.06
N ALA A 96 -13.52 -7.96 -12.23
CA ALA A 96 -13.01 -9.18 -12.86
C ALA A 96 -11.50 -9.12 -13.12
N VAL A 97 -10.97 -7.98 -13.58
CA VAL A 97 -9.52 -7.80 -13.77
C VAL A 97 -8.78 -7.88 -12.43
N ALA A 98 -9.27 -7.19 -11.40
CA ALA A 98 -8.63 -7.19 -10.07
C ALA A 98 -8.68 -8.57 -9.39
N GLU A 99 -9.75 -9.35 -9.60
CA GLU A 99 -9.86 -10.73 -9.11
C GLU A 99 -8.81 -11.63 -9.75
N ARG A 100 -8.60 -11.50 -11.07
CA ARG A 100 -7.57 -12.26 -11.78
C ARG A 100 -6.18 -11.88 -11.32
N GLU A 101 -5.93 -10.60 -11.10
CA GLU A 101 -4.66 -10.12 -10.55
C GLU A 101 -4.38 -10.73 -9.16
N LEU A 102 -5.36 -10.73 -8.26
CA LEU A 102 -5.23 -11.33 -6.94
C LEU A 102 -4.97 -12.85 -7.01
N GLN A 103 -5.66 -13.56 -7.92
CA GLN A 103 -5.42 -14.99 -8.14
C GLN A 103 -3.98 -15.26 -8.58
N MET A 104 -3.45 -14.46 -9.52
CA MET A 104 -2.07 -14.59 -9.98
C MET A 104 -1.06 -14.34 -8.85
N LYS A 105 -1.29 -13.32 -8.03
CA LYS A 105 -0.42 -13.01 -6.88
C LYS A 105 -0.44 -14.11 -5.81
N ARG A 106 -1.59 -14.73 -5.56
CA ARG A 106 -1.69 -15.88 -4.65
C ARG A 106 -1.01 -17.13 -5.19
N ALA A 107 -1.07 -17.35 -6.51
CA ALA A 107 -0.40 -18.49 -7.14
C ALA A 107 1.13 -18.42 -7.05
N GLN A 108 1.71 -17.22 -6.91
CA GLN A 108 3.17 -17.03 -6.77
C GLN A 108 3.72 -17.41 -5.38
N VAL A 109 2.87 -17.52 -4.35
CA VAL A 109 3.29 -17.83 -2.96
C VAL A 109 3.17 -19.33 -2.64
N ARG A 110 2.61 -20.13 -3.54
CA ARG A 110 2.38 -21.55 -3.35
C ARG A 110 3.52 -22.39 -3.91
#